data_AF-A0A3Q3H2W1-F1
#
_entry.id   AF-A0A3Q3H2W1-F1
#
_cell.length_a   1.000
_cell.length_b   1.000
_cell.length_c   1.000
_cell.angle_alpha   90.00
_cell.angle_beta   90.00
_cell.angle_gamma   90.00
#
_symmetry.space_group_name_H-M   'P 1'
#
loop_
_entity.id
_entity.type
_entity.pdbx_description
1 polymer ?
#
loop_
_entity_poly.entity_id
_entity_poly.type
_entity_poly.pdbx_seq_one_letter_code
_entity_poly.pdbx_strand_id
1 'polypeptide(L)'
;MTVHRFLCSQSEESAHLVVRALIGAVSGAVLFLGVSHSLPLTFNLWLTAGFLFICVCAVGGALSSSCRCSILLMFPSMLGSRGRGYLMVLILSVLCRGPLSNIQRNVETAALSLSCNLDLQVHHSRLLWRDAIRPFILITQELTDDEAEFQSETLSVGRKFENIRDEVVLQYGYDRFKRKHTVTAGNSTQEQFTSKTMMQCDGVVDEGVQRCADWFSLKWAECMEAIAVPVINHVLCVSMKFHFLCDILRVMTPWCREQIPVEGNFGQLFDQLNASVDLLSREFRTELHLQEQQQQAVLGGAVLEEEFTRAVRGNFQKLNRTVRRLLDVLQLLLSLTFITIFPQAFGYLRQYRRDVRFDNVYITDYFRQIDARRRRARKRHLLPLKQSEKKKLIDPRSPKIHPEELKGVVGSS
;
A
#
# COMPACT_ATOMS: atom_id res chain seq x y z
N MET A 1 20.20 31.88 65.74
CA MET A 1 21.11 31.27 66.75
C MET A 1 20.44 30.18 67.60
N THR A 2 19.11 30.05 67.56
CA THR A 2 18.29 29.09 68.32
C THR A 2 18.21 27.70 67.68
N VAL A 3 18.10 27.61 66.35
CA VAL A 3 17.95 26.33 65.61
C VAL A 3 19.18 25.42 65.72
N HIS A 4 20.40 25.96 65.62
CA HIS A 4 21.64 25.18 65.72
C HIS A 4 21.86 24.60 67.13
N ARG A 5 21.54 25.37 68.19
CA ARG A 5 21.58 24.85 69.56
C ARG A 5 20.53 23.77 69.77
N PHE A 6 19.34 23.92 69.20
CA PHE A 6 18.27 22.94 69.33
C PHE A 6 18.58 21.60 68.62
N LEU A 7 19.18 21.65 67.43
CA LEU A 7 19.56 20.48 66.62
C LEU A 7 20.80 19.74 67.16
N CYS A 8 21.76 20.44 67.76
CA CYS A 8 23.04 19.85 68.17
C CYS A 8 23.30 19.79 69.69
N SER A 9 22.51 20.43 70.56
CA SER A 9 22.71 20.29 72.02
C SER A 9 22.10 18.99 72.56
N GLN A 10 22.69 18.43 73.61
CA GLN A 10 22.06 17.44 74.50
C GLN A 10 21.61 18.19 75.77
N SER A 11 20.57 19.03 75.67
CA SER A 11 19.86 19.49 76.87
C SER A 11 18.89 18.39 77.31
N GLU A 12 18.91 18.03 78.59
CA GLU A 12 18.09 16.97 79.22
C GLU A 12 16.68 17.43 79.62
N GLU A 13 16.28 18.65 79.27
CA GLU A 13 14.90 19.11 79.53
C GLU A 13 13.88 18.26 78.76
N SER A 14 12.90 17.72 79.48
CA SER A 14 11.85 16.85 78.96
C SER A 14 11.10 17.47 77.77
N ALA A 15 10.88 18.78 77.78
CA ALA A 15 10.27 19.52 76.67
C ALA A 15 11.10 19.45 75.38
N HIS A 16 12.43 19.53 75.45
CA HIS A 16 13.30 19.44 74.29
C HIS A 16 13.39 18.03 73.71
N LEU A 17 13.29 17.00 74.55
CA LEU A 17 13.21 15.59 74.13
C LEU A 17 11.94 15.31 73.32
N VAL A 18 10.78 15.78 73.79
CA VAL A 18 9.50 15.62 73.10
C VAL A 18 9.52 16.30 71.72
N VAL A 19 10.01 17.54 71.63
CA VAL A 19 10.08 18.25 70.35
C VAL A 19 11.03 17.56 69.36
N ARG A 20 12.15 17.00 69.83
CA ARG A 20 13.09 16.23 68.98
C ARG A 20 12.49 14.91 68.50
N ALA A 21 11.75 14.21 69.36
CA ALA A 21 11.03 13.00 68.98
C ALA A 21 9.96 13.30 67.93
N LEU A 22 9.20 14.38 68.10
CA LEU A 22 8.21 14.84 67.12
C LEU A 22 8.84 15.17 65.77
N ILE A 23 9.96 15.91 65.75
CA ILE A 23 10.67 16.20 64.51
C ILE A 23 11.20 14.92 63.85
N GLY A 24 11.72 13.97 64.63
CA GLY A 24 12.13 12.66 64.15
C GLY A 24 10.97 11.86 63.56
N ALA A 25 9.79 11.87 64.19
CA ALA A 25 8.60 11.20 63.70
C ALA A 25 8.07 11.84 62.41
N VAL A 26 7.96 13.17 62.35
CA VAL A 26 7.49 13.90 61.17
C VAL A 26 8.45 13.71 59.99
N SER A 27 9.76 13.86 60.22
CA SER A 27 10.76 13.63 59.18
C SER A 27 10.77 12.17 58.71
N GLY A 28 10.67 11.21 59.64
CA GLY A 28 10.52 9.79 59.31
C GLY A 28 9.27 9.49 58.48
N ALA A 29 8.13 10.11 58.79
CA ALA A 29 6.91 9.94 58.01
C ALA A 29 7.08 10.46 56.57
N VAL A 30 7.68 11.64 56.39
CA VAL A 30 7.95 12.20 55.04
C VAL A 30 8.92 11.32 54.25
N LEU A 31 10.00 10.84 54.88
CA LEU A 31 10.96 9.92 54.24
C LEU A 31 10.28 8.59 53.86
N PHE A 32 9.45 8.04 54.74
CA PHE A 32 8.71 6.81 54.47
C PHE A 32 7.71 6.99 53.34
N LEU A 33 6.99 8.11 53.26
CA LEU A 33 6.09 8.40 52.15
C LEU A 33 6.83 8.46 50.81
N GLY A 34 8.02 9.08 50.78
CA GLY A 34 8.87 9.10 49.57
C GLY A 34 9.34 7.72 49.11
N VAL A 35 9.78 6.88 50.07
CA VAL A 35 10.23 5.50 49.78
C VAL A 35 9.07 4.60 49.40
N SER A 36 7.96 4.69 50.14
CA SER A 36 6.84 3.77 50.01
C SER A 36 5.97 4.03 48.78
N HIS A 37 5.89 5.28 48.30
CA HIS A 37 5.31 5.56 46.98
C HIS A 37 6.14 4.91 45.86
N SER A 38 7.44 4.67 46.09
CA SER A 38 8.34 4.04 45.12
C SER A 38 8.24 2.52 45.11
N LEU A 39 7.73 1.89 46.17
CA LEU A 39 7.69 0.43 46.34
C LEU A 39 6.26 -0.10 46.20
N PRO A 40 6.01 -1.17 45.42
CA PRO A 40 4.70 -1.82 45.36
C PRO A 40 4.49 -2.69 46.61
N LEU A 41 4.24 -2.05 47.76
CA LEU A 41 3.97 -2.72 49.03
C LEU A 41 2.48 -3.04 49.15
N THR A 42 2.13 -4.21 49.70
CA THR A 42 0.75 -4.51 50.10
C THR A 42 0.33 -3.60 51.25
N PHE A 43 -0.96 -3.28 51.36
CA PHE A 43 -1.47 -2.31 52.35
C PHE A 43 -1.07 -2.65 53.79
N ASN A 44 -1.13 -3.93 54.17
CA ASN A 44 -0.72 -4.40 55.50
C ASN A 44 0.79 -4.24 55.75
N LEU A 45 1.61 -4.51 54.73
CA LEU A 45 3.07 -4.37 54.80
C LEU A 45 3.47 -2.88 54.85
N TRP A 46 2.76 -2.04 54.11
CA TRP A 46 2.95 -0.58 54.11
C TRP A 46 2.70 0.01 55.51
N LEU A 47 1.59 -0.36 56.16
CA LEU A 47 1.26 0.12 57.50
C LEU A 47 2.27 -0.33 58.56
N THR A 48 2.61 -1.62 58.56
CA THR A 48 3.53 -2.21 59.54
C THR A 48 4.95 -1.67 59.39
N ALA A 49 5.48 -1.62 58.16
CA ALA A 49 6.80 -1.05 57.89
C ALA A 49 6.84 0.46 58.17
N GLY A 50 5.77 1.20 57.86
CA GLY A 50 5.67 2.63 58.11
C GLY A 50 5.69 2.97 59.58
N PHE A 51 4.87 2.28 60.38
CA PHE A 51 4.85 2.47 61.82
C PHE A 51 6.21 2.17 62.46
N LEU A 52 6.82 1.02 62.11
CA LEU A 52 8.14 0.65 62.60
C LEU A 52 9.20 1.71 62.25
N PHE A 53 9.21 2.16 60.99
CA PHE A 53 10.17 3.16 60.52
C PHE A 53 10.00 4.52 61.23
N ILE A 54 8.77 4.98 61.42
CA ILE A 54 8.47 6.23 62.14
C ILE A 54 8.91 6.11 63.60
N CYS A 55 8.63 4.99 64.27
CA CYS A 55 9.09 4.75 65.64
C CYS A 55 10.62 4.79 65.76
N VAL A 56 11.33 4.13 64.84
CA VAL A 56 12.81 4.16 64.81
C VAL A 56 13.33 5.59 64.59
N CYS A 57 12.71 6.36 63.70
CA CYS A 57 13.09 7.76 63.47
C CYS A 57 12.77 8.67 64.66
N ALA A 58 11.67 8.44 65.38
CA ALA A 58 11.30 9.17 66.59
C ALA A 58 12.31 8.91 67.73
N VAL A 59 12.63 7.64 67.98
CA VAL A 59 13.62 7.23 68.99
C VAL A 59 15.01 7.73 68.61
N GLY A 60 15.42 7.55 67.35
CA GLY A 60 16.70 8.04 66.83
C GLY A 60 16.81 9.56 66.87
N GLY A 61 15.73 10.28 66.58
CA GLY A 61 15.65 11.73 66.68
C GLY A 61 15.77 12.24 68.12
N ALA A 62 15.16 11.54 69.08
CA ALA A 62 15.22 11.88 70.50
C ALA A 62 16.61 11.65 71.10
N LEU A 63 17.22 10.50 70.83
CA LEU A 63 18.42 10.04 71.54
C LEU A 63 19.74 10.37 70.83
N SER A 64 19.75 10.48 69.49
CA SER A 64 20.99 10.57 68.71
C SER A 64 21.10 11.87 67.91
N SER A 65 22.16 12.65 68.17
CA SER A 65 22.53 13.77 67.29
C SER A 65 22.94 13.30 65.90
N SER A 66 23.56 12.12 65.81
CA SER A 66 23.98 11.54 64.54
C SER A 66 22.79 11.21 63.64
N CYS A 67 21.73 10.60 64.20
CA CYS A 67 20.53 10.27 63.44
C CYS A 67 19.82 11.53 62.94
N ARG A 68 19.72 12.57 63.76
CA ARG A 68 19.16 13.87 63.36
C ARG A 68 19.90 14.49 62.18
N CYS A 69 21.23 14.54 62.24
CA CYS A 69 22.05 15.07 61.15
C CYS A 69 21.90 14.23 59.87
N SER A 70 21.93 12.90 59.97
CA SER A 70 21.75 12.02 58.81
C SER A 70 20.38 12.22 58.15
N ILE A 71 19.29 12.27 58.94
CA ILE A 71 17.94 12.51 58.43
C ILE A 71 17.85 13.86 57.70
N LEU A 72 18.45 14.91 58.24
CA LEU A 72 18.50 16.23 57.58
C LEU A 72 19.28 16.20 56.25
N LEU A 73 20.33 15.38 56.15
CA LEU A 73 21.10 15.20 54.91
C LEU A 73 20.36 14.37 53.84
N MET A 74 19.38 13.55 54.23
CA MET A 74 18.59 12.78 53.27
C MET A 74 17.65 13.66 52.44
N PHE A 75 17.10 14.74 53.01
CA PHE A 75 16.15 15.61 52.29
C PHE A 75 16.75 16.29 51.05
N PRO A 76 17.93 16.96 51.11
CA PRO A 76 18.57 17.50 49.92
C PRO A 76 18.94 16.41 48.91
N SER A 77 19.34 15.23 49.38
CA SER A 77 19.70 14.09 48.54
C SER A 77 18.49 13.55 47.76
N MET A 78 17.30 13.59 48.36
CA MET A 78 16.03 13.24 47.69
C MET A 78 15.61 14.28 46.66
N LEU A 79 15.85 15.56 46.90
CA LEU A 79 15.50 16.66 45.97
C LEU A 79 16.52 16.85 44.83
N GLY A 80 17.59 16.06 44.79
CA GLY A 80 18.63 16.09 43.77
C GLY A 80 18.24 15.36 42.47
N SER A 81 19.25 14.86 41.75
CA SER A 81 19.08 14.16 40.47
C SER A 81 18.16 12.92 40.58
N ARG A 82 18.23 12.20 41.70
CA ARG A 82 17.43 11.00 41.95
C ARG A 82 15.93 11.29 42.08
N GLY A 83 15.56 12.34 42.82
CA GLY A 83 14.17 12.78 42.93
C GLY A 83 13.60 13.32 41.63
N ARG A 84 14.41 14.03 40.82
CA ARG A 84 14.00 14.48 39.49
C ARG A 84 13.68 13.31 38.56
N GLY A 85 14.53 12.27 38.56
CA GLY A 85 14.26 11.03 37.82
C GLY A 85 12.97 10.36 38.26
N TYR A 86 12.74 10.27 39.56
CA TYR A 86 11.49 9.75 40.13
C TYR A 86 10.25 10.55 39.71
N LEU A 87 10.30 11.88 39.80
CA LEU A 87 9.20 12.76 39.38
C LEU A 87 8.88 12.59 37.89
N MET A 88 9.89 12.48 37.03
CA MET A 88 9.69 12.26 35.60
C MET A 88 8.99 10.92 35.30
N VAL A 89 9.38 9.86 36.00
CA VAL A 89 8.74 8.54 35.85
C VAL A 89 7.32 8.53 36.37
N LEU A 90 7.06 9.24 37.48
CA LEU A 90 5.71 9.42 38.02
C LEU A 90 4.81 10.19 37.04
N ILE A 91 5.30 11.29 36.46
CA ILE A 91 4.60 12.05 35.43
C ILE A 91 4.30 11.14 34.22
N LEU A 92 5.28 10.38 33.76
CA LEU A 92 5.11 9.46 32.63
C LEU A 92 4.08 8.34 32.95
N SER A 93 4.08 7.82 34.17
CA SER A 93 3.10 6.84 34.66
C SER A 93 1.67 7.40 34.68
N VAL A 94 1.50 8.66 35.08
CA VAL A 94 0.20 9.37 35.04
C VAL A 94 -0.24 9.61 33.60
N LEU A 95 0.67 10.06 32.72
CA LEU A 95 0.39 10.26 31.29
C LEU A 95 -0.06 8.95 30.60
N CYS A 96 0.55 7.81 30.97
CA CYS A 96 0.16 6.49 30.46
C CYS A 96 -1.22 6.02 30.94
N ARG A 97 -1.66 6.41 32.14
CA ARG A 97 -3.00 6.05 32.65
C ARG A 97 -4.12 6.94 32.11
N GLY A 98 -3.85 8.22 31.85
CA GLY A 98 -4.84 9.17 31.34
C GLY A 98 -4.79 9.31 29.81
N PRO A 99 -4.04 10.30 29.28
CA PRO A 99 -4.01 10.63 27.86
C PRO A 99 -3.82 9.46 26.90
N LEU A 100 -2.92 8.50 27.22
CA LEU A 100 -2.68 7.36 26.31
C LEU A 100 -3.88 6.41 26.18
N SER A 101 -4.71 6.28 27.22
CA SER A 101 -5.95 5.50 27.14
C SER A 101 -6.97 6.17 26.22
N ASN A 102 -7.03 7.50 26.25
CA ASN A 102 -7.87 8.27 25.34
C ASN A 102 -7.39 8.16 23.88
N ILE A 103 -6.08 8.23 23.66
CA ILE A 103 -5.48 8.02 22.34
C ILE A 103 -5.80 6.62 21.82
N GLN A 104 -5.71 5.59 22.66
CA GLN A 104 -6.08 4.23 22.26
C GLN A 104 -7.50 4.18 21.70
N ARG A 105 -8.46 4.77 22.43
CA ARG A 105 -9.86 4.77 22.01
C ARG A 105 -10.05 5.55 20.71
N ASN A 106 -9.37 6.69 20.55
CA ASN A 106 -9.43 7.47 19.32
C ASN A 106 -8.85 6.71 18.13
N VAL A 107 -7.75 5.98 18.32
CA VAL A 107 -7.13 5.15 17.27
C VAL A 107 -8.04 3.97 16.90
N GLU A 108 -8.65 3.31 17.88
CA GLU A 108 -9.63 2.24 17.64
C GLU A 108 -10.84 2.76 16.83
N THR A 109 -11.39 3.92 17.21
CA THR A 109 -12.48 4.57 16.47
C THR A 109 -12.04 4.99 15.06
N ALA A 110 -10.85 5.57 14.90
CA ALA A 110 -10.33 5.98 13.59
C ALA A 110 -10.10 4.78 12.66
N ALA A 111 -9.62 3.66 13.21
CA ALA A 111 -9.43 2.42 12.46
C ALA A 111 -10.76 1.85 11.96
N LEU A 112 -11.82 1.90 12.79
CA LEU A 112 -13.18 1.53 12.39
C LEU A 112 -13.69 2.45 11.28
N SER A 113 -13.57 3.78 11.44
CA SER A 113 -14.01 4.74 10.42
C SER A 113 -13.30 4.55 9.09
N LEU A 114 -11.99 4.30 9.10
CA LEU A 114 -11.20 4.03 7.90
C LEU A 114 -11.63 2.73 7.23
N SER A 115 -11.85 1.66 8.00
CA SER A 115 -12.30 0.37 7.48
C SER A 115 -13.65 0.47 6.79
N CYS A 116 -14.60 1.16 7.42
CA CYS A 116 -15.91 1.43 6.85
C CYS A 116 -15.83 2.25 5.55
N ASN A 117 -14.95 3.26 5.50
CA ASN A 117 -14.72 4.03 4.27
C ASN A 117 -14.14 3.17 3.14
N LEU A 118 -13.16 2.33 3.45
CA LEU A 118 -12.56 1.44 2.46
C LEU A 118 -13.58 0.42 1.93
N ASP A 119 -14.40 -0.16 2.81
CA ASP A 119 -15.47 -1.07 2.41
C ASP A 119 -16.49 -0.39 1.50
N LEU A 120 -16.94 0.80 1.90
CA LEU A 120 -17.86 1.61 1.10
C LEU A 120 -17.26 1.97 -0.27
N GLN A 121 -15.96 2.32 -0.33
CA GLN A 121 -15.26 2.64 -1.57
C GLN A 121 -15.16 1.43 -2.50
N VAL A 122 -14.84 0.25 -1.97
CA VAL A 122 -14.79 -1.00 -2.75
C VAL A 122 -16.18 -1.37 -3.26
N HIS A 123 -17.19 -1.25 -2.40
CA HIS A 123 -18.59 -1.53 -2.76
C HIS A 123 -19.08 -0.61 -3.89
N HIS A 124 -18.89 0.71 -3.77
CA HIS A 124 -19.27 1.65 -4.83
C HIS A 124 -18.47 1.43 -6.12
N SER A 125 -17.18 1.12 -6.03
CA SER A 125 -16.37 0.84 -7.21
C SER A 125 -16.89 -0.39 -7.97
N ARG A 126 -17.33 -1.44 -7.26
CA ARG A 126 -17.95 -2.62 -7.88
C ARG A 126 -19.29 -2.29 -8.54
N LEU A 127 -20.13 -1.49 -7.88
CA LEU A 127 -21.41 -1.06 -8.47
C LEU A 127 -21.18 -0.23 -9.73
N LEU A 128 -20.29 0.77 -9.67
CA LEU A 128 -19.93 1.61 -10.82
C LEU A 128 -19.38 0.77 -11.99
N TRP A 129 -18.52 -0.22 -11.70
CA TRP A 129 -18.00 -1.13 -12.72
C TRP A 129 -19.10 -1.96 -13.36
N ARG A 130 -20.02 -2.50 -12.54
CA ARG A 130 -21.16 -3.29 -13.03
C ARG A 130 -22.07 -2.45 -13.92
N ASP A 131 -22.39 -1.24 -13.49
CA ASP A 131 -23.23 -0.32 -14.26
C ASP A 131 -22.54 0.15 -15.54
N ALA A 132 -21.21 0.35 -15.51
CA ALA A 132 -20.43 0.74 -16.69
C ALA A 132 -20.34 -0.37 -17.75
N ILE A 133 -20.27 -1.65 -17.33
CA ILE A 133 -20.20 -2.80 -18.25
C ILE A 133 -21.57 -3.32 -18.67
N ARG A 134 -22.63 -3.02 -17.92
CA ARG A 134 -24.01 -3.41 -18.24
C ARG A 134 -24.41 -3.20 -19.71
N PRO A 135 -24.14 -2.05 -20.38
CA PRO A 135 -24.49 -1.88 -21.79
C PRO A 135 -23.78 -2.89 -22.69
N PHE A 136 -22.51 -3.23 -22.43
CA PHE A 136 -21.79 -4.24 -23.19
C PHE A 136 -22.42 -5.62 -23.01
N ILE A 137 -22.75 -5.99 -21.76
CA ILE A 137 -23.43 -7.26 -21.47
C ILE A 137 -24.74 -7.36 -22.25
N LEU A 138 -25.58 -6.31 -22.20
CA LEU A 138 -26.86 -6.29 -22.91
C LEU A 138 -26.68 -6.43 -24.43
N ILE A 139 -25.77 -5.67 -25.04
CA ILE A 139 -25.48 -5.77 -26.49
C ILE A 139 -25.00 -7.18 -26.85
N THR A 140 -24.09 -7.75 -26.06
CA THR A 140 -23.58 -9.10 -26.32
C THR A 140 -24.63 -10.18 -26.09
N GLN A 141 -25.55 -9.99 -25.14
CA GLN A 141 -26.67 -10.90 -24.91
C GLN A 141 -27.64 -10.86 -26.09
N GLU A 142 -28.01 -9.67 -26.58
CA GLU A 142 -28.88 -9.52 -27.74
C GLU A 142 -28.27 -10.18 -29.00
N LEU A 143 -26.96 -10.01 -29.23
CA LEU A 143 -26.25 -10.71 -30.30
C LEU A 143 -26.23 -12.25 -30.15
N THR A 144 -26.25 -12.74 -28.90
CA THR A 144 -26.26 -14.18 -28.61
C THR A 144 -27.69 -14.74 -28.77
N ASP A 145 -28.70 -13.99 -28.35
CA ASP A 145 -30.11 -14.38 -28.46
C ASP A 145 -30.54 -14.46 -29.94
N ASP A 146 -30.07 -13.53 -30.78
CA ASP A 146 -30.36 -13.49 -32.23
C ASP A 146 -29.40 -14.35 -33.07
N GLU A 147 -28.52 -15.15 -32.45
CA GLU A 147 -27.48 -15.92 -33.12
C GLU A 147 -28.05 -16.81 -34.25
N ALA A 148 -29.14 -17.53 -33.97
CA ALA A 148 -29.74 -18.46 -34.94
C ALA A 148 -30.34 -17.74 -36.15
N GLU A 149 -30.98 -16.58 -35.94
CA GLU A 149 -31.54 -15.76 -37.02
C GLU A 149 -30.42 -15.15 -37.87
N PHE A 150 -29.39 -14.62 -37.23
CA PHE A 150 -28.25 -14.01 -37.92
C PHE A 150 -27.44 -15.04 -38.73
N GLN A 151 -27.24 -16.24 -38.19
CA GLN A 151 -26.62 -17.36 -38.92
C GLN A 151 -27.47 -17.77 -40.13
N SER A 152 -28.79 -17.83 -39.98
CA SER A 152 -29.71 -18.13 -41.09
C SER A 152 -29.62 -17.11 -42.22
N GLU A 153 -29.65 -15.82 -41.91
CA GLU A 153 -29.52 -14.73 -42.89
C GLU A 153 -28.16 -14.76 -43.59
N THR A 154 -27.08 -15.01 -42.85
CA THR A 154 -25.73 -15.13 -43.42
C THR A 154 -25.62 -16.30 -44.39
N LEU A 155 -26.20 -17.46 -44.05
CA LEU A 155 -26.27 -18.63 -44.94
C LEU A 155 -27.16 -18.35 -46.16
N SER A 156 -28.24 -17.58 -46.00
CA SER A 156 -29.14 -17.15 -47.07
C SER A 156 -28.43 -16.25 -48.08
N VAL A 157 -27.68 -15.25 -47.61
CA VAL A 157 -26.84 -14.37 -48.45
C VAL A 157 -25.79 -15.18 -49.18
N GLY A 158 -25.10 -16.09 -48.48
CA GLY A 158 -24.14 -17.01 -49.07
C GLY A 158 -24.75 -17.80 -50.23
N ARG A 159 -25.90 -18.45 -49.99
CA ARG A 159 -26.59 -19.25 -51.02
C ARG A 159 -27.07 -18.41 -52.22
N LYS A 160 -27.60 -17.20 -51.98
CA LYS A 160 -28.02 -16.29 -53.06
C LYS A 160 -26.83 -15.87 -53.91
N PHE A 161 -25.70 -15.55 -53.28
CA PHE A 161 -24.48 -15.21 -53.99
C PHE A 161 -23.90 -16.42 -54.75
N GLU A 162 -23.94 -17.63 -54.18
CA GLU A 162 -23.53 -18.84 -54.89
C GLU A 162 -24.37 -19.09 -56.14
N ASN A 163 -25.69 -18.86 -56.07
CA ASN A 163 -26.55 -18.96 -57.26
C ASN A 163 -26.18 -17.92 -58.33
N ILE A 164 -25.95 -16.66 -57.93
CA ILE A 164 -25.52 -15.59 -58.86
C ILE A 164 -24.16 -15.94 -59.48
N ARG A 165 -23.22 -16.41 -58.64
CA ARG A 165 -21.88 -16.84 -59.06
C ARG A 165 -21.99 -17.96 -60.08
N ASP A 166 -22.77 -19.00 -59.79
CA ASP A 166 -22.95 -20.15 -60.68
C ASP A 166 -23.64 -19.72 -61.98
N GLU A 167 -24.66 -18.86 -61.95
CA GLU A 167 -25.33 -18.33 -63.14
C GLU A 167 -24.37 -17.53 -64.03
N VAL A 168 -23.60 -16.60 -63.44
CA VAL A 168 -22.60 -15.80 -64.17
C VAL A 168 -21.50 -16.68 -64.77
N VAL A 169 -21.14 -17.77 -64.10
CA VAL A 169 -20.14 -18.73 -64.61
C VAL A 169 -20.72 -19.60 -65.73
N LEU A 170 -21.96 -20.07 -65.57
CA LEU A 170 -22.62 -20.95 -66.54
C LEU A 170 -23.11 -20.21 -67.79
N GLN A 171 -23.64 -19.00 -67.67
CA GLN A 171 -24.17 -18.20 -68.78
C GLN A 171 -23.10 -17.91 -69.85
N TYR A 172 -21.84 -17.81 -69.44
CA TYR A 172 -20.71 -17.61 -70.34
C TYR A 172 -19.91 -18.92 -70.56
N GLY A 173 -20.55 -20.08 -70.33
CA GLY A 173 -20.05 -21.44 -70.56
C GLY A 173 -18.69 -21.76 -69.94
N TYR A 174 -18.44 -21.25 -68.72
CA TYR A 174 -17.34 -21.74 -67.91
C TYR A 174 -17.77 -23.03 -67.23
N ASP A 175 -16.91 -24.06 -67.24
CA ASP A 175 -17.02 -25.16 -66.28
C ASP A 175 -17.08 -24.57 -64.86
N ARG A 176 -17.96 -25.12 -64.01
CA ARG A 176 -18.00 -24.80 -62.57
C ARG A 176 -16.58 -24.66 -62.05
N PHE A 177 -16.24 -23.50 -61.47
CA PHE A 177 -14.90 -23.24 -60.92
C PHE A 177 -14.53 -24.35 -59.94
N LYS A 178 -13.76 -25.35 -60.40
CA LYS A 178 -13.15 -26.32 -59.51
C LYS A 178 -12.06 -25.56 -58.76
N ARG A 179 -12.27 -25.36 -57.46
CA ARG A 179 -11.31 -24.75 -56.53
C ARG A 179 -9.99 -25.52 -56.62
N LYS A 180 -9.10 -25.13 -57.54
CA LYS A 180 -7.72 -25.62 -57.54
C LYS A 180 -7.04 -24.93 -56.36
N HIS A 181 -6.87 -25.67 -55.28
CA HIS A 181 -6.13 -25.25 -54.07
C HIS A 181 -4.62 -25.05 -54.31
N THR A 182 -4.19 -24.85 -55.55
CA THR A 182 -2.81 -24.63 -55.92
C THR A 182 -2.69 -23.21 -56.48
N VAL A 183 -2.00 -22.37 -55.70
CA VAL A 183 -1.49 -21.06 -56.12
C VAL A 183 -0.38 -21.30 -57.15
N THR A 184 -0.74 -21.86 -58.31
CA THR A 184 0.10 -21.79 -59.50
C THR A 184 -0.39 -20.59 -60.27
N ALA A 185 0.49 -19.59 -60.43
CA ALA A 185 0.36 -18.36 -61.22
C ALA A 185 -0.72 -18.49 -62.30
N GLY A 186 -1.96 -18.28 -61.88
CA GLY A 186 -3.13 -18.39 -62.73
C GLY A 186 -3.41 -17.02 -63.25
N ASN A 187 -3.73 -16.93 -64.54
CA ASN A 187 -4.26 -15.71 -65.15
C ASN A 187 -5.33 -15.11 -64.24
N SER A 188 -5.33 -13.79 -64.09
CA SER A 188 -6.30 -13.10 -63.23
C SER A 188 -7.73 -13.52 -63.56
N THR A 189 -8.66 -13.50 -62.60
CA THR A 189 -10.07 -13.82 -62.85
C THR A 189 -10.59 -12.98 -64.03
N GLN A 190 -10.13 -11.73 -64.15
CA GLN A 190 -10.36 -10.84 -65.29
C GLN A 190 -9.86 -11.43 -66.63
N GLU A 191 -8.61 -11.89 -66.69
CA GLU A 191 -8.04 -12.51 -67.90
C GLU A 191 -8.75 -13.80 -68.27
N GLN A 192 -9.13 -14.61 -67.28
CA GLN A 192 -9.90 -15.84 -67.51
C GLN A 192 -11.25 -15.52 -68.14
N PHE A 193 -11.95 -14.51 -67.60
CA PHE A 193 -13.24 -14.08 -68.15
C PHE A 193 -13.11 -13.46 -69.54
N THR A 194 -12.05 -12.68 -69.78
CA THR A 194 -11.81 -12.04 -71.07
C THR A 194 -11.48 -13.08 -72.15
N SER A 195 -10.55 -14.00 -71.86
CA SER A 195 -10.08 -14.98 -72.84
C SER A 195 -11.15 -15.98 -73.25
N LYS A 196 -11.93 -16.52 -72.29
CA LYS A 196 -12.96 -17.50 -72.64
C LYS A 196 -14.16 -16.87 -73.36
N THR A 197 -14.55 -15.64 -73.02
CA THR A 197 -15.61 -14.92 -73.74
C THR A 197 -15.21 -14.71 -75.21
N MET A 198 -13.94 -14.37 -75.47
CA MET A 198 -13.41 -14.24 -76.83
C MET A 198 -13.44 -15.58 -77.58
N MET A 199 -12.98 -16.68 -76.96
CA MET A 199 -13.01 -18.02 -77.57
C MET A 199 -14.44 -18.50 -77.87
N GLN A 200 -15.43 -18.15 -77.05
CA GLN A 200 -16.82 -18.49 -77.33
C GLN A 200 -17.37 -17.72 -78.53
N CYS A 201 -17.05 -16.44 -78.67
CA CYS A 201 -17.46 -15.68 -79.85
C CYS A 201 -16.86 -16.28 -81.13
N ASP A 202 -15.56 -16.60 -81.12
CA ASP A 202 -14.90 -17.28 -82.23
C ASP A 202 -15.61 -18.61 -82.55
N GLY A 203 -16.00 -19.38 -81.53
CA GLY A 203 -16.77 -20.63 -81.69
C GLY A 203 -18.14 -20.43 -82.34
N VAL A 204 -18.88 -19.38 -81.97
CA VAL A 204 -20.19 -19.03 -82.58
C VAL A 204 -20.01 -18.64 -84.06
N VAL A 205 -18.94 -17.90 -84.38
CA VAL A 205 -18.62 -17.53 -85.76
C VAL A 205 -18.30 -18.77 -86.59
N ASP A 206 -17.45 -19.66 -86.09
CA ASP A 206 -17.09 -20.91 -86.78
C ASP A 206 -18.29 -21.83 -86.96
N GLU A 207 -19.18 -21.93 -85.96
CA GLU A 207 -20.44 -22.66 -86.07
C GLU A 207 -21.35 -22.06 -87.16
N GLY A 208 -21.40 -20.73 -87.27
CA GLY A 208 -22.09 -20.02 -88.34
C GLY A 208 -21.52 -20.31 -89.73
N VAL A 209 -20.19 -20.34 -89.87
CA VAL A 209 -19.50 -20.69 -91.12
C VAL A 209 -19.83 -22.12 -91.54
N GLN A 210 -19.78 -23.08 -90.60
CA GLN A 210 -20.12 -24.48 -90.86
C GLN A 210 -21.58 -24.62 -91.30
N ARG A 211 -22.53 -24.04 -90.56
CA ARG A 211 -23.95 -24.08 -90.94
C ARG A 211 -24.21 -23.48 -92.32
N CYS A 212 -23.49 -22.42 -92.68
CA CYS A 212 -23.56 -21.83 -94.01
C CYS A 212 -23.05 -22.80 -95.09
N ALA A 213 -21.90 -23.44 -94.88
CA ALA A 213 -21.32 -24.39 -95.83
C ALA A 213 -22.20 -25.64 -96.01
N ASP A 214 -22.78 -26.13 -94.91
CA ASP A 214 -23.75 -27.22 -94.91
C ASP A 214 -24.99 -26.86 -95.71
N TRP A 215 -25.49 -25.62 -95.57
CA TRP A 215 -26.64 -25.13 -96.33
C TRP A 215 -26.39 -25.15 -97.84
N PHE A 216 -25.23 -24.67 -98.30
CA PHE A 216 -24.86 -24.73 -99.73
C PHE A 216 -24.77 -26.17 -100.23
N SER A 217 -24.16 -27.06 -99.44
CA SER A 217 -24.01 -28.48 -99.78
C SER A 217 -25.36 -29.19 -99.90
N LEU A 218 -26.29 -28.88 -98.99
CA LEU A 218 -27.66 -29.39 -99.01
C LEU A 218 -28.42 -28.88 -100.25
N LYS A 219 -28.34 -27.57 -100.53
CA LYS A 219 -29.03 -26.97 -101.70
C LYS A 219 -28.48 -27.46 -103.03
N TRP A 220 -27.18 -27.75 -103.10
CA TRP A 220 -26.57 -28.39 -104.26
C TRP A 220 -27.19 -29.78 -104.53
N ALA A 221 -27.33 -30.61 -103.50
CA ALA A 221 -27.93 -31.94 -103.63
C ALA A 221 -29.39 -31.87 -104.09
N GLU A 222 -30.20 -31.00 -103.46
CA GLU A 222 -31.61 -30.77 -103.84
C GLU A 222 -31.74 -30.27 -105.30
N CYS A 223 -30.85 -29.38 -105.75
CA CYS A 223 -30.86 -28.84 -107.11
C CYS A 223 -30.54 -29.91 -108.16
N MET A 224 -29.55 -30.78 -107.88
CA MET A 224 -29.16 -31.87 -108.77
C MET A 224 -30.25 -32.93 -108.93
N GLU A 225 -31.07 -33.14 -107.89
CA GLU A 225 -32.21 -34.06 -107.92
C GLU A 225 -33.40 -33.48 -108.72
N ALA A 226 -33.65 -32.17 -108.62
CA ALA A 226 -34.79 -31.52 -109.27
C ALA A 226 -34.65 -31.38 -110.81
N ILE A 227 -33.43 -31.29 -111.35
CA ILE A 227 -33.18 -31.06 -112.78
C ILE A 227 -32.68 -32.34 -113.46
N ALA A 228 -33.59 -33.08 -114.10
CA ALA A 228 -33.31 -34.39 -114.69
C ALA A 228 -32.48 -34.38 -116.00
N VAL A 229 -32.11 -33.21 -116.54
CA VAL A 229 -31.35 -33.10 -117.79
C VAL A 229 -29.84 -33.07 -117.51
N PRO A 230 -29.06 -34.10 -117.90
CA PRO A 230 -27.71 -34.37 -117.39
C PRO A 230 -26.61 -33.37 -117.81
N VAL A 231 -26.92 -32.40 -118.68
CA VAL A 231 -25.98 -31.33 -119.10
C VAL A 231 -26.40 -29.96 -118.56
N ILE A 232 -27.71 -29.72 -118.42
CA ILE A 232 -28.25 -28.42 -117.97
C ILE A 232 -28.20 -28.31 -116.44
N ASN A 233 -28.35 -29.43 -115.72
CA ASN A 233 -28.33 -29.48 -114.26
C ASN A 233 -27.02 -28.93 -113.66
N HIS A 234 -25.87 -29.33 -114.20
CA HIS A 234 -24.56 -28.89 -113.71
C HIS A 234 -24.30 -27.40 -113.94
N VAL A 235 -24.89 -26.81 -114.98
CA VAL A 235 -24.74 -25.36 -115.28
C VAL A 235 -25.62 -24.53 -114.34
N LEU A 236 -26.88 -24.94 -114.13
CA LEU A 236 -27.82 -24.19 -113.29
C LEU A 236 -27.50 -24.33 -111.80
N CYS A 237 -27.03 -25.50 -111.34
CA CYS A 237 -26.73 -25.72 -109.93
C CYS A 237 -25.35 -25.20 -109.50
N VAL A 238 -24.45 -24.80 -110.43
CA VAL A 238 -23.05 -24.40 -110.14
C VAL A 238 -22.93 -23.32 -109.07
N SER A 239 -23.90 -22.41 -109.00
CA SER A 239 -23.98 -21.34 -108.00
C SER A 239 -24.07 -21.88 -106.57
N MET A 240 -24.63 -23.08 -106.36
CA MET A 240 -24.74 -23.73 -105.05
C MET A 240 -23.42 -24.38 -104.60
N LYS A 241 -22.39 -24.44 -105.45
CA LYS A 241 -21.07 -24.96 -105.09
C LYS A 241 -20.17 -23.91 -104.40
N PHE A 242 -20.62 -22.65 -104.31
CA PHE A 242 -19.84 -21.52 -103.79
C PHE A 242 -19.82 -21.42 -102.25
N HIS A 243 -19.63 -22.55 -101.56
CA HIS A 243 -19.48 -22.58 -100.09
C HIS A 243 -18.29 -21.74 -99.57
N PHE A 244 -17.29 -21.43 -100.42
CA PHE A 244 -16.19 -20.51 -100.08
C PHE A 244 -16.68 -19.10 -99.69
N LEU A 245 -17.89 -18.71 -100.10
CA LEU A 245 -18.49 -17.43 -99.70
C LEU A 245 -18.83 -17.39 -98.21
N CYS A 246 -19.00 -18.55 -97.56
CA CYS A 246 -19.28 -18.62 -96.11
C CYS A 246 -18.11 -18.16 -95.25
N ASP A 247 -16.86 -18.24 -95.76
CA ASP A 247 -15.68 -17.74 -95.06
C ASP A 247 -15.73 -16.22 -94.83
N ILE A 248 -16.62 -15.48 -95.52
CA ILE A 248 -16.82 -14.04 -95.26
C ILE A 248 -17.25 -13.79 -93.80
N LEU A 249 -17.95 -14.73 -93.18
CA LEU A 249 -18.37 -14.65 -91.78
C LEU A 249 -17.17 -14.62 -90.82
N ARG A 250 -15.99 -15.13 -91.23
CA ARG A 250 -14.77 -15.07 -90.41
C ARG A 250 -14.24 -13.66 -90.22
N VAL A 251 -14.71 -12.66 -90.99
CA VAL A 251 -14.44 -11.23 -90.70
C VAL A 251 -14.92 -10.82 -89.30
N MET A 252 -15.84 -11.59 -88.71
CA MET A 252 -16.31 -11.40 -87.34
C MET A 252 -15.30 -11.87 -86.28
N THR A 253 -14.31 -12.72 -86.59
CA THR A 253 -13.30 -13.16 -85.60
C THR A 253 -12.40 -12.01 -85.10
N PRO A 254 -11.84 -11.12 -85.94
CA PRO A 254 -11.21 -9.88 -85.47
C PRO A 254 -12.15 -9.01 -84.62
N TRP A 255 -13.43 -8.93 -85.01
CA TRP A 255 -14.44 -8.16 -84.29
C TRP A 255 -14.71 -8.72 -82.89
N CYS A 256 -14.75 -10.05 -82.73
CA CYS A 256 -14.83 -10.72 -81.42
C CYS A 256 -13.69 -10.30 -80.48
N ARG A 257 -12.47 -10.04 -81.01
CA ARG A 257 -11.29 -9.66 -80.21
C ARG A 257 -11.30 -8.20 -79.79
N GLU A 258 -11.85 -7.31 -80.63
CA GLU A 258 -11.80 -5.86 -80.41
C GLU A 258 -13.06 -5.31 -79.75
N GLN A 259 -14.24 -5.91 -79.99
CA GLN A 259 -15.54 -5.32 -79.65
C GLN A 259 -16.35 -6.09 -78.60
N ILE A 260 -15.85 -7.21 -78.08
CA ILE A 260 -16.46 -7.94 -76.94
C ILE A 260 -15.52 -7.95 -75.72
N PRO A 261 -15.13 -6.78 -75.17
CA PRO A 261 -14.34 -6.75 -73.95
C PRO A 261 -15.22 -7.03 -72.72
N VAL A 262 -14.68 -7.81 -71.78
CA VAL A 262 -15.18 -7.86 -70.40
C VAL A 262 -14.71 -6.59 -69.69
N GLU A 263 -15.61 -5.93 -68.95
CA GLU A 263 -15.31 -4.71 -68.18
C GLU A 263 -14.02 -4.86 -67.35
N GLY A 264 -13.09 -3.91 -67.44
CA GLY A 264 -11.71 -4.09 -66.93
C GLY A 264 -11.56 -4.40 -65.44
N ASN A 265 -12.59 -4.11 -64.64
CA ASN A 265 -12.60 -4.33 -63.19
C ASN A 265 -13.51 -5.49 -62.74
N PHE A 266 -14.13 -6.20 -63.68
CA PHE A 266 -15.08 -7.26 -63.36
C PHE A 266 -14.48 -8.38 -62.49
N GLY A 267 -13.30 -8.86 -62.86
CA GLY A 267 -12.62 -9.96 -62.15
C GLY A 267 -12.24 -9.59 -60.72
N GLN A 268 -11.74 -8.36 -60.50
CA GLN A 268 -11.40 -7.89 -59.15
C GLN A 268 -12.66 -7.75 -58.29
N LEU A 269 -13.75 -7.20 -58.85
CA LEU A 269 -15.03 -7.08 -58.15
C LEU A 269 -15.58 -8.47 -57.77
N PHE A 270 -15.53 -9.42 -58.69
CA PHE A 270 -15.98 -10.78 -58.47
C PHE A 270 -15.19 -11.48 -57.35
N ASP A 271 -13.85 -11.35 -57.37
CA ASP A 271 -12.98 -11.93 -56.34
C ASP A 271 -13.23 -11.29 -54.96
N GLN A 272 -13.37 -9.96 -54.90
CA GLN A 272 -13.66 -9.23 -53.67
C GLN A 272 -15.02 -9.62 -53.07
N LEU A 273 -16.06 -9.71 -53.90
CA LEU A 273 -17.39 -10.14 -53.46
C LEU A 273 -17.38 -11.58 -52.95
N ASN A 274 -16.72 -12.48 -53.68
CA ASN A 274 -16.60 -13.89 -53.29
C ASN A 274 -15.86 -14.05 -51.95
N ALA A 275 -14.77 -13.31 -51.75
CA ALA A 275 -14.04 -13.31 -50.48
C ALA A 275 -14.86 -12.71 -49.33
N SER A 276 -15.59 -11.61 -49.59
CA SER A 276 -16.39 -10.93 -48.57
C SER A 276 -17.55 -11.81 -48.07
N VAL A 277 -18.22 -12.53 -48.97
CA VAL A 277 -19.29 -13.46 -48.63
C VAL A 277 -18.74 -14.69 -47.90
N ASP A 278 -17.59 -15.23 -48.33
CA ASP A 278 -16.93 -16.34 -47.64
C ASP A 278 -16.50 -15.95 -46.20
N LEU A 279 -16.02 -14.72 -46.01
CA LEU A 279 -15.60 -14.21 -44.69
C LEU A 279 -16.80 -14.01 -43.77
N LEU A 280 -17.88 -13.41 -44.28
CA LEU A 280 -19.14 -13.27 -43.55
C LEU A 280 -19.67 -14.64 -43.09
N SER A 281 -19.64 -15.66 -43.96
CA SER A 281 -20.11 -17.01 -43.57
C SER A 281 -19.25 -17.71 -42.52
N ARG A 282 -17.98 -17.31 -42.35
CA ARG A 282 -17.03 -17.96 -41.43
C ARG A 282 -16.99 -17.31 -40.06
N GLU A 283 -16.86 -15.98 -39.99
CA GLU A 283 -16.68 -15.26 -38.73
C GLU A 283 -17.90 -15.38 -37.80
N PHE A 284 -19.10 -15.53 -38.37
CA PHE A 284 -20.34 -15.62 -37.60
C PHE A 284 -20.75 -17.03 -37.17
N ARG A 285 -19.87 -18.03 -37.35
CA ARG A 285 -20.09 -19.40 -36.83
C ARG A 285 -19.55 -19.61 -35.42
N THR A 286 -18.87 -18.61 -34.84
CA THR A 286 -18.26 -18.74 -33.52
C THR A 286 -19.28 -18.44 -32.42
N GLU A 287 -19.61 -19.44 -31.61
CA GLU A 287 -20.49 -19.27 -30.43
C GLU A 287 -19.85 -18.31 -29.41
N LEU A 288 -20.54 -17.23 -29.09
CA LEU A 288 -20.13 -16.27 -28.06
C LEU A 288 -20.68 -16.73 -26.71
N HIS A 289 -19.80 -17.20 -25.82
CA HIS A 289 -20.16 -17.57 -24.45
C HIS A 289 -19.78 -16.45 -23.47
N LEU A 290 -20.78 -15.76 -22.91
CA LEU A 290 -20.59 -14.79 -21.82
C LEU A 290 -20.58 -15.51 -20.47
N GLN A 291 -19.42 -15.57 -19.81
CA GLN A 291 -19.32 -16.04 -18.44
C GLN A 291 -18.95 -14.90 -17.50
N GLU A 292 -19.92 -14.43 -16.71
CA GLU A 292 -19.67 -13.48 -15.63
C GLU A 292 -18.93 -14.23 -14.50
N GLN A 293 -17.60 -14.22 -14.56
CA GLN A 293 -16.78 -14.86 -13.53
C GLN A 293 -16.79 -13.97 -12.28
N GLN A 294 -17.78 -14.20 -11.44
CA GLN A 294 -17.87 -13.57 -10.13
C GLN A 294 -16.77 -14.13 -9.25
N GLN A 295 -15.55 -13.59 -9.39
CA GLN A 295 -14.45 -13.91 -8.50
C GLN A 295 -14.93 -13.65 -7.07
N GLN A 296 -14.98 -14.74 -6.29
CA GLN A 296 -15.25 -14.75 -4.86
C GLN A 296 -14.55 -13.54 -4.26
N ALA A 297 -15.31 -12.69 -3.54
CA ALA A 297 -14.80 -11.46 -2.97
C ALA A 297 -13.52 -11.75 -2.18
N VAL A 298 -12.35 -11.47 -2.77
CA VAL A 298 -11.04 -11.57 -2.11
C VAL A 298 -11.02 -10.68 -0.85
N LEU A 299 -11.97 -9.75 -0.74
CA LEU A 299 -12.29 -8.98 0.45
C LEU A 299 -13.82 -8.90 0.57
N GLY A 300 -14.41 -9.80 1.35
CA GLY A 300 -15.75 -9.60 1.89
C GLY A 300 -15.67 -8.51 2.95
N GLY A 301 -16.42 -7.42 2.77
CA GLY A 301 -16.31 -6.17 3.55
C GLY A 301 -16.23 -6.33 5.07
N ALA A 302 -17.05 -7.23 5.62
CA ALA A 302 -17.08 -7.51 7.06
C ALA A 302 -15.78 -8.13 7.60
N VAL A 303 -15.04 -8.88 6.79
CA VAL A 303 -13.79 -9.53 7.23
C VAL A 303 -12.65 -8.52 7.31
N LEU A 304 -12.58 -7.59 6.34
CA LEU A 304 -11.54 -6.55 6.32
C LEU A 304 -11.68 -5.59 7.51
N GLU A 305 -12.91 -5.20 7.86
CA GLU A 305 -13.17 -4.31 9.00
C GLU A 305 -12.74 -4.93 10.33
N GLU A 306 -13.13 -6.18 10.55
CA GLU A 306 -12.79 -6.86 11.79
C GLU A 306 -11.29 -7.17 11.90
N GLU A 307 -10.64 -7.61 10.83
CA GLU A 307 -9.21 -7.94 10.85
C GLU A 307 -8.34 -6.69 11.05
N PHE A 308 -8.60 -5.61 10.32
CA PHE A 308 -7.83 -4.37 10.44
C PHE A 308 -7.96 -3.76 11.84
N THR A 309 -9.19 -3.64 12.34
CA THR A 309 -9.45 -3.06 13.66
C THR A 309 -8.85 -3.93 14.77
N ARG A 310 -8.97 -5.26 14.68
CA ARG A 310 -8.35 -6.19 15.65
C ARG A 310 -6.83 -6.08 15.62
N ALA A 311 -6.21 -5.97 14.45
CA ALA A 311 -4.75 -5.85 14.32
C ALA A 311 -4.24 -4.55 14.97
N VAL A 312 -4.87 -3.41 14.68
CA VAL A 312 -4.52 -2.11 15.27
C VAL A 312 -4.69 -2.14 16.80
N ARG A 313 -5.83 -2.64 17.27
CA ARG A 313 -6.11 -2.80 18.70
C ARG A 313 -5.09 -3.70 19.39
N GLY A 314 -4.75 -4.84 18.78
CA GLY A 314 -3.77 -5.78 19.30
C GLY A 314 -2.38 -5.16 19.45
N ASN A 315 -1.92 -4.42 18.43
CA ASN A 315 -0.63 -3.75 18.45
C ASN A 315 -0.56 -2.67 19.53
N PHE A 316 -1.60 -1.83 19.65
CA PHE A 316 -1.63 -0.78 20.66
C PHE A 316 -1.68 -1.36 22.09
N GLN A 317 -2.48 -2.40 22.31
CA GLN A 317 -2.52 -3.10 23.59
C GLN A 317 -1.15 -3.71 23.96
N LYS A 318 -0.45 -4.30 22.99
CA LYS A 318 0.90 -4.84 23.19
C LYS A 318 1.88 -3.73 23.57
N LEU A 319 1.85 -2.60 22.87
CA LEU A 319 2.68 -1.43 23.17
C LEU A 319 2.41 -0.90 24.58
N ASN A 320 1.14 -0.68 24.95
CA ASN A 320 0.76 -0.16 26.26
C ASN A 320 1.19 -1.11 27.40
N ARG A 321 1.02 -2.43 27.22
CA ARG A 321 1.52 -3.43 28.18
C ARG A 321 3.04 -3.36 28.32
N THR A 322 3.77 -3.24 27.23
CA THR A 322 5.24 -3.12 27.24
C THR A 322 5.70 -1.86 27.95
N VAL A 323 5.13 -0.70 27.61
CA VAL A 323 5.45 0.59 28.25
C VAL A 323 5.16 0.53 29.75
N ARG A 324 4.00 -0.02 30.15
CA ARG A 324 3.67 -0.17 31.57
C ARG A 324 4.68 -1.03 32.31
N ARG A 325 5.07 -2.18 31.75
CA ARG A 325 6.12 -3.03 32.33
C ARG A 325 7.45 -2.31 32.46
N LEU A 326 7.86 -1.53 31.45
CA LEU A 326 9.08 -0.73 31.51
C LEU A 326 9.02 0.33 32.61
N LEU A 327 7.89 1.00 32.77
CA LEU A 327 7.68 1.97 33.84
C LEU A 327 7.73 1.32 35.23
N ASP A 328 7.10 0.15 35.39
CA ASP A 328 7.14 -0.61 36.65
C ASP A 328 8.57 -1.03 37.00
N VAL A 329 9.35 -1.50 36.03
CA VAL A 329 10.78 -1.84 36.21
C VAL A 329 11.60 -0.60 36.57
N LEU A 330 11.37 0.52 35.87
CA LEU A 330 12.09 1.77 36.11
C LEU A 330 11.75 2.34 37.50
N GLN A 331 10.50 2.26 37.93
CA GLN A 331 10.06 2.63 39.26
C GLN A 331 10.73 1.76 40.33
N LEU A 332 10.82 0.44 40.11
CA LEU A 332 11.54 -0.47 40.99
C LEU A 332 13.04 -0.12 41.08
N LEU A 333 13.71 0.12 39.96
CA LEU A 333 15.12 0.53 39.95
C LEU A 333 15.34 1.84 40.69
N LEU A 334 14.49 2.84 40.45
CA LEU A 334 14.54 4.12 41.17
C LEU A 334 14.29 3.93 42.67
N SER A 335 13.37 3.06 43.07
CA SER A 335 13.13 2.73 44.47
C SER A 335 14.37 2.16 45.16
N LEU A 336 15.13 1.29 44.46
CA LEU A 336 16.40 0.73 44.96
C LEU A 336 17.44 1.84 45.14
N THR A 337 17.55 2.78 44.18
CA THR A 337 18.45 3.93 44.34
C THR A 337 18.07 4.83 45.51
N PHE A 338 16.78 4.91 45.85
CA PHE A 338 16.28 5.66 46.99
C PHE A 338 16.74 5.04 48.32
N ILE A 339 16.73 3.71 48.42
CA ILE A 339 17.25 3.00 49.59
C ILE A 339 18.74 3.28 49.79
N THR A 340 19.51 3.51 48.73
CA THR A 340 20.95 3.87 48.86
C THR A 340 21.19 5.25 49.50
N ILE A 341 20.19 6.13 49.55
CA ILE A 341 20.31 7.45 50.21
C ILE A 341 20.57 7.26 51.71
N PHE A 342 19.97 6.23 52.33
CA PHE A 342 20.13 5.96 53.75
C PHE A 342 21.59 5.67 54.15
N PRO A 343 22.24 4.60 53.63
CA PRO A 343 23.63 4.31 53.96
C PRO A 343 24.59 5.42 53.50
N GLN A 344 24.29 6.14 52.42
CA GLN A 344 25.12 7.27 51.97
C GLN A 344 25.09 8.44 52.97
N ALA A 345 23.92 8.81 53.51
CA ALA A 345 23.82 9.89 54.49
C ALA A 345 24.56 9.54 55.80
N PHE A 346 24.38 8.31 56.30
CA PHE A 346 25.11 7.85 57.48
C PHE A 346 26.62 7.70 57.21
N GLY A 347 27.00 7.24 56.02
CA GLY A 347 28.39 7.12 55.57
C GLY A 347 29.09 8.47 55.48
N TYR A 348 28.43 9.46 54.86
CA TYR A 348 28.91 10.84 54.76
C TYR A 348 29.13 11.42 56.16
N LEU A 349 28.15 11.31 57.06
CA LEU A 349 28.29 11.82 58.43
C LEU A 349 29.42 11.13 59.20
N ARG A 350 29.60 9.81 58.99
CA ARG A 350 30.70 9.05 59.61
C ARG A 350 32.07 9.51 59.10
N GLN A 351 32.22 9.72 57.79
CA GLN A 351 33.46 10.23 57.19
C GLN A 351 33.74 11.65 57.65
N TYR A 352 32.72 12.53 57.63
CA TYR A 352 32.82 13.91 58.12
C TYR A 352 33.33 13.99 59.56
N ARG A 353 32.93 13.06 60.43
CA ARG A 353 33.40 13.02 61.83
C ARG A 353 34.75 12.35 62.05
N ARG A 354 35.15 11.39 61.21
CA ARG A 354 36.39 10.60 61.41
C ARG A 354 37.58 11.14 60.65
N ASP A 355 37.37 11.69 59.47
CA ASP A 355 38.45 12.17 58.60
C ASP A 355 38.43 13.70 58.52
N VAL A 356 39.47 14.31 59.11
CA VAL A 356 39.66 15.77 59.11
C VAL A 356 39.90 16.30 57.69
N ARG A 357 40.37 15.46 56.75
CA ARG A 357 40.66 15.84 55.35
C ARG A 357 39.50 15.62 54.39
N PHE A 358 38.35 15.13 54.88
CA PHE A 358 37.13 15.06 54.10
C PHE A 358 36.58 16.47 53.83
N ASP A 359 35.27 16.60 53.63
CA ASP A 359 34.55 17.84 53.37
C ASP A 359 34.41 18.77 54.60
N ASN A 360 35.46 18.89 55.41
CA ASN A 360 35.52 19.69 56.64
C ASN A 360 36.01 21.12 56.37
N VAL A 361 35.47 21.78 55.34
CA VAL A 361 35.90 23.12 54.88
C VAL A 361 35.14 24.29 55.53
N TYR A 362 34.36 24.03 56.57
CA TYR A 362 33.44 24.99 57.17
C TYR A 362 34.00 25.71 58.41
N ILE A 363 33.92 27.04 58.43
CA ILE A 363 34.25 27.86 59.60
C ILE A 363 33.01 28.00 60.50
N THR A 364 32.85 27.03 61.39
CA THR A 364 31.74 26.98 62.34
C THR A 364 31.92 27.96 63.50
N ASP A 365 30.83 28.19 64.24
CA ASP A 365 30.87 29.01 65.46
C ASP A 365 31.75 28.40 66.55
N TYR A 366 31.81 27.08 66.61
CA TYR A 366 32.69 26.36 67.51
C TYR A 366 34.16 26.64 67.18
N PHE A 367 34.53 26.63 65.89
CA PHE A 367 35.88 27.01 65.45
C PHE A 367 36.21 28.46 65.85
N ARG A 368 35.30 29.40 65.64
CA ARG A 368 35.48 30.81 66.03
C ARG A 368 35.68 30.99 67.55
N GLN A 369 34.96 30.23 68.36
CA GLN A 369 35.10 30.25 69.82
C GLN A 369 36.46 29.73 70.27
N ILE A 370 36.94 28.63 69.67
CA ILE A 370 38.28 28.10 69.92
C ILE A 370 39.35 29.12 69.52
N ASP A 371 39.24 29.69 68.32
CA ASP A 371 40.21 30.65 67.79
C ASP A 371 40.26 31.93 68.66
N ALA A 372 39.10 32.45 69.07
CA ALA A 372 39.01 33.59 69.99
C ALA A 372 39.63 33.28 71.36
N ARG A 373 39.42 32.07 71.91
CA ARG A 373 40.05 31.64 73.16
C ARG A 373 41.57 31.55 73.02
N ARG A 374 42.09 31.01 71.90
CA ARG A 374 43.53 30.93 71.61
C ARG A 374 44.15 32.32 71.45
N ARG A 375 43.45 33.24 70.76
CA ARG A 375 43.88 34.64 70.62
C ARG A 375 44.00 35.33 71.97
N ARG A 376 42.99 35.19 72.85
CA ARG A 376 43.03 35.74 74.22
C ARG A 376 44.20 35.18 75.03
N ALA A 377 44.52 33.89 74.86
CA ALA A 377 45.65 33.24 75.49
C ALA A 377 47.01 33.53 74.83
N ARG A 378 47.09 34.51 73.91
CA ARG A 378 48.28 34.85 73.09
C ARG A 378 48.90 33.65 72.35
N LYS A 379 48.10 32.63 72.03
CA LYS A 379 48.51 31.47 71.21
C LYS A 379 48.28 31.76 69.73
N ARG A 380 48.90 30.95 68.87
CA ARG A 380 48.65 30.98 67.42
C ARG A 380 47.15 30.80 67.13
N HIS A 381 46.62 31.70 66.30
CA HIS A 381 45.24 31.81 65.89
C HIS A 381 45.17 32.01 64.36
N LEU A 382 44.04 31.66 63.75
CA LEU A 382 43.87 31.53 62.29
C LEU A 382 43.05 32.66 61.65
N LEU A 383 42.17 33.33 62.39
CA LEU A 383 41.39 34.46 61.87
C LEU A 383 42.14 35.79 62.09
N PRO A 384 42.04 36.82 61.24
CA PRO A 384 41.26 36.90 60.01
C PRO A 384 41.93 36.17 58.82
N LEU A 385 41.11 35.57 57.96
CA LEU A 385 41.56 34.86 56.75
C LEU A 385 42.12 35.80 55.69
N LYS A 386 43.17 35.37 54.98
CA LYS A 386 43.66 36.03 53.77
C LYS A 386 42.66 35.86 52.61
N GLN A 387 42.74 36.74 51.61
CA GLN A 387 41.84 36.70 50.45
C GLN A 387 41.90 35.38 49.66
N SER A 388 43.06 34.73 49.61
CA SER A 388 43.23 33.41 48.98
C SER A 388 42.60 32.27 49.80
N GLU A 389 42.58 32.38 51.13
CA GLU A 389 42.01 31.38 52.03
C GLU A 389 40.49 31.46 52.09
N LYS A 390 39.93 32.67 51.95
CA LYS A 390 38.47 32.90 51.85
C LYS A 390 37.83 32.20 50.64
N LYS A 391 38.61 31.84 49.62
CA LYS A 391 38.15 31.08 48.44
C LYS A 391 38.16 29.56 48.65
N LYS A 392 38.67 29.07 49.78
CA LYS A 392 38.79 27.63 50.10
C LYS A 392 37.96 27.21 51.31
N LEU A 393 37.55 28.17 52.14
CA LEU A 393 36.82 27.92 53.38
C LEU A 393 35.44 28.55 53.31
N ILE A 394 34.43 27.79 53.70
CA ILE A 394 33.03 28.19 53.62
C ILE A 394 32.61 28.76 54.97
N ASP A 395 31.98 29.94 54.96
CA ASP A 395 31.33 30.53 56.12
C ASP A 395 29.82 30.26 56.06
N PRO A 396 29.26 29.38 56.92
CA PRO A 396 27.83 29.05 56.90
C PRO A 396 26.90 30.24 57.18
N ARG A 397 27.43 31.37 57.68
CA ARG A 397 26.65 32.61 57.93
C ARG A 397 26.70 33.59 56.75
N SER A 398 27.54 33.33 55.75
CA SER A 398 27.59 34.19 54.57
C SER A 398 26.49 33.79 53.60
N PRO A 399 25.68 34.74 53.09
CA PRO A 399 24.71 34.45 52.04
C PRO A 399 25.36 34.24 50.65
N LYS A 400 26.69 34.30 50.55
CA LYS A 400 27.43 34.13 49.30
C LYS A 400 27.63 32.65 49.00
N ILE A 401 27.17 32.22 47.83
CA ILE A 401 27.43 30.88 47.30
C ILE A 401 28.94 30.75 47.05
N HIS A 402 29.53 29.64 47.51
CA HIS A 402 30.94 29.39 47.28
C HIS A 402 31.20 29.09 45.79
N PRO A 403 32.29 29.58 45.18
CA PRO A 403 32.54 29.38 43.74
C PRO A 403 32.53 27.90 43.30
N GLU A 404 32.95 26.99 44.19
CA GLU A 404 32.93 25.54 43.94
C GLU A 404 31.51 24.96 44.01
N GLU A 405 30.65 25.47 44.88
CA GLU A 405 29.23 25.09 44.94
C GLU A 405 28.48 25.62 43.72
N LEU A 406 28.81 26.84 43.26
CA LEU A 406 28.22 27.44 42.05
C LEU A 406 28.52 26.62 40.79
N LYS A 407 29.74 26.09 40.66
CA LYS A 407 30.10 25.16 39.56
C LYS A 407 29.23 23.90 39.57
N GLY A 408 28.86 23.40 40.75
CA GLY A 408 27.97 22.24 40.88
C GLY A 408 26.51 22.54 40.50
N VAL A 409 26.06 23.78 40.64
CA VAL A 409 24.67 24.19 40.34
C VAL A 409 24.48 24.60 38.88
N VAL A 410 25.46 25.28 38.28
CA VAL A 410 25.39 25.76 36.90
C VAL A 410 25.60 24.63 35.88
N GLY A 411 26.04 23.45 36.34
CA GLY A 411 26.52 22.41 35.45
C GLY A 411 27.89 22.82 34.89
N SER A 412 28.79 21.86 34.73
CA SER A 412 30.01 22.09 33.97
C SER A 412 29.64 22.39 32.52
N SER A 413 29.56 23.68 32.17
CA SER A 413 29.75 24.16 30.80
C SER A 413 31.24 24.23 30.50
#